data_AF-X0T2E3-F1
#
_entry.id   AF-X0T2E3-F1
#
_cell.length_a   1.000
_cell.length_b   1.000
_cell.length_c   1.000
_cell.angle_alpha   90.00
_cell.angle_beta   90.00
_cell.angle_gamma   90.00
#
_symmetry.space_group_name_H-M   'P 1'
#
loop_
_entity.id
_entity.type
_entity.pdbx_description
1 polymer ?
#
loop_
_entity_poly.entity_id
_entity_poly.type
_entity_poly.pdbx_seq_one_letter_code
_entity_poly.pdbx_strand_id
1 'polypeptide(L)'
;MASYDTQSFDITHLVEKYRGKKLEELYQENHHIITNEMGEFMELIWQEDNFPCDLKLYLTRKKLLYNLKTVHYIGEFIENRLKGRGIRTLRDLRFLNLRYRESANYILELIKKKDYESLKKNRYIDDLDVGFCFNIGDLLFLDIETLGLYNNAIIIVGIGFFKNQKYEIHLFFARSLEEEIAICEHLKTKILPSFKCFVSYNGKRFDIPYIANRLLYYFDENPMISEEDAPYEISNTKFHHIDLYHICRRRFKGMFERYTLTNIEE
;
A
#
# COMPACT_ATOMS: atom_id res chain seq x y z
N MET A 1 -13.71 -23.56 -6.91
CA MET A 1 -12.86 -24.37 -6.00
C MET A 1 -11.42 -24.18 -6.43
N ALA A 2 -10.71 -23.24 -5.82
CA ALA A 2 -9.28 -23.10 -6.01
C ALA A 2 -8.62 -23.97 -4.93
N SER A 3 -7.88 -25.00 -5.33
CA SER A 3 -7.01 -25.74 -4.42
C SER A 3 -5.90 -24.79 -3.97
N TYR A 4 -5.92 -24.40 -2.70
CA TYR A 4 -4.74 -23.82 -2.08
C TYR A 4 -3.66 -24.90 -2.12
N ASP A 5 -2.59 -24.61 -2.86
CA ASP A 5 -1.39 -25.42 -2.90
C ASP A 5 -0.66 -25.16 -1.57
N THR A 6 -1.16 -25.78 -0.50
CA THR A 6 -0.44 -25.82 0.77
C THR A 6 0.69 -26.81 0.60
N GLN A 7 1.85 -26.34 0.13
CA GLN A 7 3.09 -26.92 0.63
C GLN A 7 3.01 -26.78 2.14
N SER A 8 2.62 -27.86 2.82
CA SER A 8 2.56 -27.88 4.27
C SER A 8 3.99 -27.69 4.76
N PHE A 9 4.32 -26.48 5.20
CA PHE A 9 5.53 -26.26 5.96
C PHE A 9 5.50 -27.22 7.14
N ASP A 10 6.42 -28.19 7.18
CA ASP A 10 6.56 -29.07 8.33
C ASP A 10 7.16 -28.26 9.48
N ILE A 11 6.28 -27.61 10.24
CA ILE A 11 6.64 -26.83 11.42
C ILE A 11 6.81 -27.70 12.66
N THR A 12 6.67 -29.03 12.56
CA THR A 12 6.72 -29.94 13.72
C THR A 12 8.03 -29.76 14.48
N HIS A 13 9.14 -29.64 13.76
CA HIS A 13 10.45 -29.41 14.35
C HIS A 13 10.54 -28.09 15.14
N LEU A 14 9.85 -27.02 14.70
CA LEU A 14 9.79 -25.74 15.42
C LEU A 14 8.91 -25.87 16.68
N VAL A 15 7.76 -26.52 16.55
CA VAL A 15 6.83 -26.75 17.67
C VAL A 15 7.50 -27.59 18.76
N GLU A 16 8.26 -28.63 18.39
CA GLU A 16 9.02 -29.44 19.34
C GLU A 16 10.17 -28.67 19.98
N LYS A 17 10.96 -27.95 19.17
CA LYS A 17 12.10 -27.15 19.66
C LYS A 17 11.70 -26.09 20.68
N TYR A 18 10.53 -25.47 20.51
CA TYR A 18 10.04 -24.38 21.36
C TYR A 18 8.88 -24.80 22.27
N ARG A 19 8.65 -26.11 22.43
CA ARG A 19 7.59 -26.64 23.30
C ARG A 19 7.72 -26.10 24.72
N GLY A 20 6.63 -25.53 25.24
CA GLY A 20 6.56 -25.01 26.61
C GLY A 20 7.19 -23.64 26.82
N LYS A 21 7.82 -23.05 25.79
CA LYS A 21 8.27 -21.66 25.84
C LYS A 21 7.14 -20.71 25.48
N LYS A 22 7.15 -19.54 26.11
CA LYS A 22 6.26 -18.44 25.74
C LYS A 22 6.83 -17.63 24.58
N LEU A 23 5.99 -16.95 23.80
CA LEU A 23 6.44 -16.11 22.69
C LEU A 23 7.34 -14.97 23.17
N GLU A 24 7.03 -14.38 24.32
CA GLU A 24 7.82 -13.35 24.98
C GLU A 24 9.25 -13.83 25.29
N GLU A 25 9.41 -15.12 25.59
CA GLU A 25 10.73 -15.72 25.85
C GLU A 25 11.54 -15.94 24.56
N LEU A 26 10.90 -15.99 23.40
CA LEU A 26 11.56 -16.14 22.11
C LEU A 26 12.05 -14.80 21.54
N TYR A 27 11.38 -13.69 21.89
CA TYR A 27 11.65 -12.36 21.35
C TYR A 27 12.10 -11.36 22.42
N GLN A 28 12.87 -11.81 23.42
CA GLN A 28 13.22 -11.03 24.62
C GLN A 28 13.76 -9.62 24.35
N GLU A 29 14.54 -9.44 23.28
CA GLU A 29 15.21 -8.16 22.98
C GLU A 29 14.34 -7.21 22.14
N ASN A 30 13.29 -7.71 21.48
CA ASN A 30 12.57 -6.99 20.43
C ASN A 30 11.06 -6.92 20.67
N HIS A 31 10.56 -7.39 21.81
CA HIS A 31 9.13 -7.34 22.13
C HIS A 31 8.79 -6.26 23.15
N HIS A 32 7.63 -5.65 22.96
CA HIS A 32 7.01 -4.71 23.87
C HIS A 32 5.54 -5.09 24.07
N ILE A 33 5.02 -4.88 25.28
CA ILE A 33 3.58 -4.95 25.52
C ILE A 33 3.03 -3.53 25.44
N ILE A 34 2.15 -3.30 24.48
CA ILE A 34 1.50 -2.01 24.28
C ILE A 34 0.14 -2.06 24.94
N THR A 35 -0.08 -1.18 25.90
CA THR A 35 -1.36 -1.04 26.62
C THR A 35 -2.06 0.24 26.17
N ASN A 36 -3.37 0.15 25.93
CA ASN A 36 -4.25 1.28 25.66
C ASN A 36 -5.60 1.08 26.38
N GLU A 37 -6.56 1.97 26.12
CA GLU A 37 -7.88 1.95 26.77
C GLU A 37 -8.69 0.68 26.47
N MET A 38 -8.37 -0.04 25.38
CA MET A 38 -9.08 -1.23 24.94
C MET A 38 -8.40 -2.53 25.35
N GLY A 39 -7.24 -2.48 26.00
CA GLY A 39 -6.50 -3.65 26.48
C GLY A 39 -5.01 -3.57 26.18
N GLU A 40 -4.39 -4.73 25.96
CA GLU A 40 -2.98 -4.85 25.62
C GLU A 40 -2.76 -5.80 24.45
N PHE A 41 -1.64 -5.66 23.76
CA PHE A 41 -1.18 -6.58 22.73
C PHE A 41 0.36 -6.59 22.70
N MET A 42 0.93 -7.60 22.03
CA MET A 42 2.38 -7.71 21.86
C MET A 42 2.83 -7.04 20.56
N GLU A 43 3.84 -6.19 20.64
CA GLU A 43 4.50 -5.56 19.49
C GLU A 43 5.93 -6.10 19.37
N LEU A 44 6.32 -6.52 18.16
CA LEU A 44 7.72 -6.83 17.84
C LEU A 44 8.29 -5.75 16.93
N ILE A 45 9.50 -5.25 17.24
CA ILE A 45 10.13 -4.16 16.49
C ILE A 45 11.48 -4.60 15.94
N TRP A 46 11.73 -4.28 14.68
CA TRP A 46 13.04 -4.34 14.05
C TRP A 46 13.35 -3.01 13.38
N GLN A 47 14.62 -2.63 13.44
CA GLN A 47 15.13 -1.43 12.77
C GLN A 47 16.25 -1.86 11.83
N GLU A 48 16.05 -1.60 10.54
CA GLU A 48 17.06 -1.89 9.52
C GLU A 48 17.88 -0.63 9.24
N ASP A 49 19.09 -0.59 9.79
CA ASP A 49 20.02 0.53 9.62
C ASP A 49 20.57 0.60 8.18
N ASN A 50 20.68 -0.54 7.51
CA ASN A 50 21.23 -0.67 6.16
C ASN A 50 20.17 -1.16 5.16
N PHE A 51 18.93 -0.68 5.27
CA PHE A 51 17.91 -1.02 4.30
C PHE A 51 18.28 -0.42 2.92
N PRO A 52 18.60 -1.24 1.90
CA PRO A 52 19.12 -0.76 0.62
C PRO A 52 17.97 -0.18 -0.22
N CYS A 53 17.48 0.99 0.18
CA CYS A 53 16.27 1.55 -0.39
C CYS A 53 16.51 2.95 -0.94
N ASP A 54 16.68 2.99 -2.25
CA ASP A 54 16.72 4.22 -3.03
C ASP A 54 15.35 4.45 -3.67
N LEU A 55 14.32 4.66 -2.84
CA LEU A 55 12.96 4.96 -3.29
C LEU A 55 12.90 6.36 -3.91
N LYS A 56 13.26 6.44 -5.19
CA LYS A 56 13.26 7.66 -5.99
C LYS A 56 11.87 8.05 -6.48
N LEU A 57 10.96 8.36 -5.55
CA LEU A 57 9.58 8.76 -5.87
C LEU A 57 9.51 9.95 -6.85
N TYR A 58 10.48 10.86 -6.83
CA TYR A 58 10.54 11.98 -7.78
C TYR A 58 10.62 11.55 -9.26
N LEU A 59 11.09 10.33 -9.55
CA LEU A 59 11.16 9.80 -10.92
C LEU A 59 9.78 9.55 -11.52
N THR A 60 8.77 9.28 -10.69
CA THR A 60 7.39 9.06 -11.18
C THR A 60 6.82 10.33 -11.81
N ARG A 61 7.22 11.52 -11.30
CA ARG A 61 6.92 12.81 -11.94
C ARG A 61 7.43 12.87 -13.37
N LYS A 62 8.66 12.39 -13.62
CA LYS A 62 9.26 12.37 -14.96
C LYS A 62 8.45 11.44 -15.86
N LYS A 63 8.12 10.23 -15.41
CA LYS A 63 7.29 9.29 -16.19
C LYS A 63 5.95 9.93 -16.58
N LEU A 64 5.28 10.59 -15.63
CA LEU A 64 4.00 11.24 -15.86
C LEU A 64 4.10 12.39 -16.87
N LEU A 65 5.16 13.21 -16.82
CA LEU A 65 5.39 14.31 -17.77
C LEU A 65 5.55 13.86 -19.24
N TYR A 66 5.93 12.60 -19.46
CA TYR A 66 6.11 12.01 -20.79
C TYR A 66 4.87 11.22 -21.26
N ASN A 67 3.88 11.03 -20.40
CA ASN A 67 2.66 10.29 -20.72
C ASN A 67 1.62 11.21 -21.38
N LEU A 68 1.67 11.33 -22.71
CA LEU A 68 0.77 12.20 -23.47
C LEU A 68 -0.69 11.73 -23.42
N LYS A 69 -0.94 10.44 -23.18
CA LYS A 69 -2.29 9.87 -23.11
C LYS A 69 -3.11 10.40 -21.94
N THR A 70 -2.45 11.01 -20.94
CA THR A 70 -3.14 11.70 -19.85
C THR A 70 -3.95 12.90 -20.33
N VAL A 71 -3.65 13.45 -21.51
CA VAL A 71 -4.45 14.52 -22.09
C VAL A 71 -5.64 13.96 -22.85
N HIS A 72 -6.82 14.55 -22.60
CA HIS A 72 -8.07 14.12 -23.23
C HIS A 72 -7.97 14.11 -24.76
N TYR A 73 -8.61 13.13 -25.40
CA TYR A 73 -8.53 12.86 -26.84
C TYR A 73 -7.16 12.45 -27.38
N ILE A 74 -6.18 12.11 -26.53
CA ILE A 74 -4.92 11.48 -26.96
C ILE A 74 -4.97 9.99 -26.66
N GLY A 75 -5.26 9.19 -27.68
CA GLY A 75 -5.06 7.74 -27.68
C GLY A 75 -3.71 7.35 -28.26
N GLU A 76 -3.44 6.04 -28.32
CA GLU A 76 -2.16 5.47 -28.78
C GLU A 76 -1.74 5.94 -30.19
N PHE A 77 -2.66 5.92 -31.15
CA PHE A 77 -2.39 6.39 -32.52
C PHE A 77 -1.96 7.87 -32.55
N ILE A 78 -2.66 8.72 -31.80
CA ILE A 78 -2.39 10.16 -31.75
C ILE A 78 -1.06 10.42 -31.03
N GLU A 79 -0.80 9.71 -29.93
CA GLU A 79 0.45 9.77 -29.20
C GLU A 79 1.64 9.43 -30.11
N ASN A 80 1.57 8.34 -30.87
CA ASN A 80 2.63 7.93 -31.79
C ASN A 80 2.88 8.98 -32.89
N ARG A 81 1.80 9.56 -33.45
CA ARG A 81 1.92 10.64 -34.43
C ARG A 81 2.56 11.90 -33.85
N LEU A 82 2.22 12.28 -32.62
CA LEU A 82 2.80 13.43 -31.93
C LEU A 82 4.29 13.20 -31.65
N LYS A 83 4.66 12.01 -31.15
CA LYS A 83 6.05 11.62 -30.90
C LYS A 83 6.89 11.62 -32.18
N GLY A 84 6.32 11.16 -33.30
CA GLY A 84 6.96 11.23 -34.63
C GLY A 84 7.23 12.65 -35.11
N ARG A 85 6.49 13.65 -34.59
CA ARG A 85 6.69 15.09 -34.85
C ARG A 85 7.58 15.78 -33.81
N GLY A 86 8.21 15.02 -32.91
CA GLY A 86 9.08 15.55 -31.86
C GLY A 86 8.36 15.99 -30.58
N ILE A 87 7.03 15.90 -30.49
CA ILE A 87 6.27 16.20 -29.27
C ILE A 87 6.32 14.99 -28.36
N ARG A 88 7.10 15.05 -27.28
CA ARG A 88 7.35 13.89 -26.40
C ARG A 88 6.87 14.09 -24.97
N THR A 89 6.63 15.33 -24.56
CA THR A 89 6.21 15.68 -23.21
C THR A 89 4.95 16.53 -23.19
N LEU A 90 4.28 16.57 -22.03
CA LEU A 90 3.16 17.48 -21.79
C LEU A 90 3.55 18.96 -21.97
N ARG A 91 4.82 19.30 -21.71
CA ARG A 91 5.34 20.65 -21.94
C ARG A 91 5.42 20.98 -23.42
N ASP A 92 5.92 20.06 -24.23
CA ASP A 92 5.96 20.20 -25.69
C ASP A 92 4.54 20.34 -26.24
N LEU A 93 3.62 19.52 -25.74
CA LEU A 93 2.22 19.54 -26.15
C LEU A 93 1.56 20.89 -25.86
N ARG A 94 1.85 21.49 -24.70
CA ARG A 94 1.37 22.84 -24.32
C ARG A 94 1.84 23.93 -25.29
N PHE A 95 3.11 23.88 -25.71
CA PHE A 95 3.74 24.95 -26.50
C PHE A 95 3.59 24.77 -28.01
N LEU A 96 3.75 23.54 -28.49
CA LEU A 96 3.85 23.20 -29.91
C LEU A 96 2.51 22.78 -30.54
N ASN A 97 1.44 22.65 -29.73
CA ASN A 97 0.14 22.21 -30.23
C ASN A 97 -1.03 22.99 -29.62
N LEU A 98 -1.59 23.93 -30.40
CA LEU A 98 -2.72 24.76 -29.98
C LEU A 98 -3.95 23.94 -29.58
N ARG A 99 -4.21 22.81 -30.25
CA ARG A 99 -5.41 21.99 -30.02
C ARG A 99 -5.45 21.39 -28.60
N TYR A 100 -4.30 21.00 -28.07
CA TYR A 100 -4.19 20.30 -26.78
C TYR A 100 -3.65 21.17 -25.66
N ARG A 101 -3.42 22.47 -25.92
CA ARG A 101 -2.78 23.39 -24.99
C ARG A 101 -3.46 23.43 -23.63
N GLU A 102 -4.77 23.70 -23.59
CA GLU A 102 -5.51 23.88 -22.35
C GLU A 102 -5.56 22.58 -21.53
N SER A 103 -5.84 21.45 -22.18
CA SER A 103 -5.87 20.14 -21.52
C SER A 103 -4.48 19.71 -21.03
N ALA A 104 -3.41 20.00 -21.77
CA ALA A 104 -2.04 19.76 -21.31
C ALA A 104 -1.68 20.67 -20.14
N ASN A 105 -2.09 21.95 -20.18
CA ASN A 105 -1.87 22.90 -19.10
C ASN A 105 -2.58 22.49 -17.81
N TYR A 106 -3.81 21.99 -17.91
CA TYR A 106 -4.56 21.43 -16.78
C TYR A 106 -3.77 20.33 -16.07
N ILE A 107 -3.30 19.30 -16.79
CA ILE A 107 -2.50 18.21 -16.20
C ILE A 107 -1.18 18.73 -15.61
N LEU A 108 -0.51 19.67 -16.30
CA LEU A 108 0.73 20.27 -15.80
C LEU A 108 0.54 21.04 -14.48
N GLU A 109 -0.58 21.75 -14.32
CA GLU A 109 -0.92 22.44 -13.08
C GLU A 109 -1.23 21.46 -11.95
N LEU A 110 -1.94 20.35 -12.22
CA LEU A 110 -2.14 19.30 -11.22
C LEU A 110 -0.81 18.70 -10.73
N ILE A 111 0.10 18.39 -11.66
CA ILE A 111 1.47 17.91 -11.34
C ILE A 111 2.24 18.94 -10.52
N LYS A 112 2.09 20.22 -10.83
CA LYS A 112 2.77 21.30 -10.10
C LYS A 112 2.24 21.44 -8.67
N LYS A 113 0.91 21.33 -8.50
CA LYS A 113 0.24 21.39 -7.18
C LYS A 113 0.34 20.10 -6.37
N LYS A 114 0.86 19.00 -6.96
CA LYS A 114 0.85 17.65 -6.36
C LYS A 114 -0.56 17.17 -6.01
N ASP A 115 -1.56 17.57 -6.80
CA ASP A 115 -2.96 17.16 -6.59
C ASP A 115 -3.18 15.74 -7.11
N TYR A 116 -2.78 14.76 -6.30
CA TYR A 116 -2.83 13.35 -6.67
C TYR A 116 -4.28 12.82 -6.77
N GLU A 117 -5.23 13.39 -6.03
CA GLU A 117 -6.64 12.99 -6.09
C GLU A 117 -7.27 13.33 -7.44
N SER A 118 -7.02 14.53 -7.97
CA SER A 118 -7.46 14.89 -9.31
C SER A 118 -6.71 14.10 -10.39
N LEU A 119 -5.40 13.83 -10.21
CA LEU A 119 -4.62 13.05 -11.18
C LEU A 119 -5.11 11.60 -11.29
N LYS A 120 -5.43 10.93 -10.18
CA LYS A 120 -5.92 9.53 -10.18
C LYS A 120 -7.21 9.31 -10.96
N LYS A 121 -8.05 10.34 -11.13
CA LYS A 121 -9.27 10.25 -11.95
C LYS A 121 -8.96 9.95 -13.43
N ASN A 122 -7.71 10.15 -13.84
CA ASN A 122 -7.26 9.83 -15.17
C ASN A 122 -6.90 8.35 -15.31
N ARG A 123 -7.62 7.63 -16.19
CA ARG A 123 -7.40 6.19 -16.45
C ARG A 123 -5.99 5.79 -16.91
N TYR A 124 -5.17 6.75 -17.36
CA TYR A 124 -3.79 6.51 -17.79
C TYR A 124 -2.75 6.86 -16.72
N ILE A 125 -3.19 7.19 -15.51
CA ILE A 125 -2.36 7.48 -14.36
C ILE A 125 -2.58 6.36 -13.35
N ASP A 126 -1.51 5.65 -13.04
CA ASP A 126 -1.52 4.55 -12.08
C ASP A 126 -1.24 5.05 -10.68
N ASP A 127 -1.51 4.22 -9.66
CA ASP A 127 -1.21 4.59 -8.26
C ASP A 127 0.25 5.00 -8.07
N LEU A 128 1.19 4.26 -8.65
CA LEU A 128 2.61 4.60 -8.56
C LEU A 128 2.98 5.91 -9.31
N ASP A 129 2.25 6.29 -10.35
CA ASP A 129 2.60 7.46 -11.17
C ASP A 129 2.48 8.79 -10.39
N VAL A 130 1.66 8.80 -9.33
CA VAL A 130 1.53 9.94 -8.42
C VAL A 130 2.46 9.85 -7.20
N GLY A 131 3.37 8.87 -7.15
CA GLY A 131 4.29 8.69 -6.01
C GLY A 131 5.11 9.94 -5.65
N PHE A 132 5.42 10.81 -6.62
CA PHE A 132 6.14 12.07 -6.40
C PHE A 132 5.38 13.10 -5.53
N CYS A 133 4.08 12.87 -5.32
CA CYS A 133 3.26 13.69 -4.44
C CYS A 133 3.56 13.41 -2.95
N PHE A 134 4.18 12.28 -2.62
CA PHE A 134 4.48 11.84 -1.26
C PHE A 134 5.98 11.92 -0.96
N ASN A 135 6.31 12.05 0.31
CA ASN A 135 7.65 11.78 0.83
C ASN A 135 7.73 10.33 1.29
N ILE A 136 8.95 9.82 1.46
CA ILE A 136 9.17 8.43 1.87
C ILE A 136 8.54 8.15 3.26
N GLY A 137 8.59 9.11 4.18
CA GLY A 137 7.95 9.00 5.51
C GLY A 137 6.41 9.10 5.49
N ASP A 138 5.79 9.46 4.36
CA ASP A 138 4.32 9.44 4.23
C ASP A 138 3.79 8.02 3.90
N LEU A 139 4.68 7.06 3.61
CA LEU A 139 4.36 5.71 3.18
C LEU A 139 4.25 4.75 4.37
N LEU A 140 3.15 4.01 4.43
CA LEU A 140 2.95 2.88 5.34
C LEU A 140 2.88 1.59 4.54
N PHE A 141 3.90 0.74 4.69
CA PHE A 141 3.87 -0.63 4.20
C PHE A 141 3.02 -1.46 5.16
N LEU A 142 2.09 -2.27 4.64
CA LEU A 142 1.12 -2.96 5.47
C LEU A 142 0.72 -4.32 4.88
N ASP A 143 0.60 -5.30 5.77
CA ASP A 143 0.14 -6.66 5.50
C ASP A 143 -0.52 -7.23 6.78
N ILE A 144 -1.55 -8.08 6.65
CA ILE A 144 -2.23 -8.69 7.81
C ILE A 144 -2.31 -10.21 7.69
N GLU A 145 -2.31 -10.88 8.83
CA GLU A 145 -2.71 -12.29 8.93
C GLU A 145 -3.96 -12.43 9.79
N THR A 146 -4.85 -13.32 9.36
CA THR A 146 -6.14 -13.60 10.03
C THR A 146 -6.26 -15.09 10.34
N LEU A 147 -7.16 -15.46 11.25
CA LEU A 147 -7.41 -16.87 11.59
C LEU A 147 -8.15 -17.68 10.51
N GLY A 148 -8.29 -17.17 9.28
CA GLY A 148 -8.89 -17.89 8.14
C GLY A 148 -10.03 -17.12 7.45
N LEU A 149 -10.88 -17.84 6.69
CA LEU A 149 -11.91 -17.28 5.80
C LEU A 149 -12.91 -16.34 6.50
N TYR A 150 -13.08 -15.14 5.92
CA TYR A 150 -14.06 -14.07 6.18
C TYR A 150 -14.50 -13.81 7.62
N ASN A 151 -14.25 -12.58 8.10
CA ASN A 151 -14.76 -12.02 9.36
C ASN A 151 -14.16 -12.61 10.65
N ASN A 152 -13.00 -13.28 10.54
CA ASN A 152 -12.19 -13.71 11.68
C ASN A 152 -11.32 -12.58 12.23
N ALA A 153 -10.84 -12.74 13.46
CA ALA A 153 -9.91 -11.79 14.06
C ALA A 153 -8.62 -11.67 13.24
N ILE A 154 -8.10 -10.45 13.15
CA ILE A 154 -6.73 -10.17 12.77
C ILE A 154 -5.84 -10.63 13.92
N ILE A 155 -4.89 -11.51 13.63
CA ILE A 155 -3.91 -12.00 14.61
C ILE A 155 -2.57 -11.30 14.49
N ILE A 156 -2.22 -10.86 13.28
CA ILE A 156 -0.99 -10.14 13.00
C ILE A 156 -1.31 -8.94 12.12
N VAL A 157 -0.74 -7.80 12.46
CA VAL A 157 -0.61 -6.66 11.56
C VAL A 157 0.87 -6.35 11.42
N GLY A 158 1.43 -6.62 10.24
CA GLY A 158 2.76 -6.19 9.86
C GLY A 158 2.69 -4.78 9.28
N ILE A 159 3.46 -3.86 9.87
CA ILE A 159 3.68 -2.55 9.28
C ILE A 159 5.16 -2.26 9.12
N GLY A 160 5.48 -1.47 8.10
CA GLY A 160 6.81 -0.93 7.92
C GLY A 160 6.76 0.50 7.44
N PHE A 161 7.68 1.34 7.90
CA PHE A 161 7.71 2.74 7.49
C PHE A 161 9.09 3.34 7.70
N PHE A 162 9.33 4.48 7.03
CA PHE A 162 10.59 5.19 7.16
C PHE A 162 10.50 6.27 8.23
N LYS A 163 11.41 6.21 9.21
CA LYS A 163 11.55 7.19 10.27
C LYS A 163 13.02 7.55 10.47
N ASN A 164 13.33 8.84 10.46
CA ASN A 164 14.70 9.35 10.59
C ASN A 164 15.70 8.72 9.60
N GLN A 165 15.27 8.46 8.35
CA GLN A 165 16.04 7.77 7.29
C GLN A 165 16.34 6.29 7.54
N LYS A 166 15.75 5.68 8.57
CA LYS A 166 15.81 4.25 8.84
C LYS A 166 14.46 3.60 8.53
N TYR A 167 14.49 2.31 8.20
CA TYR A 167 13.28 1.55 8.01
C TYR A 167 12.94 0.81 9.31
N GLU A 168 11.78 1.11 9.89
CA GLU A 168 11.25 0.43 11.07
C GLU A 168 10.21 -0.59 10.60
N ILE A 169 10.27 -1.81 11.15
CA ILE A 169 9.31 -2.89 10.93
C ILE A 169 8.67 -3.18 12.28
N HIS A 170 7.35 -3.16 12.33
CA HIS A 170 6.58 -3.47 13.52
C HIS A 170 5.59 -4.59 13.21
N LEU A 171 5.49 -5.55 14.13
CA LEU A 171 4.51 -6.62 14.06
C LEU A 171 3.61 -6.53 15.29
N PHE A 172 2.35 -6.17 15.10
CA PHE A 172 1.35 -6.22 16.16
C PHE A 172 0.76 -7.61 16.19
N PHE A 173 0.87 -8.30 17.33
CA PHE A 173 0.44 -9.67 17.51
C PHE A 173 -0.59 -9.78 18.62
N ALA A 174 -1.77 -10.31 18.27
CA ALA A 174 -2.80 -10.65 19.22
C ALA A 174 -2.56 -12.07 19.75
N ARG A 175 -2.23 -12.19 21.03
CA ARG A 175 -2.00 -13.48 21.72
C ARG A 175 -3.30 -14.21 22.01
N SER A 176 -4.40 -13.45 22.09
CA SER A 176 -5.77 -13.96 22.16
C SER A 176 -6.70 -13.09 21.32
N LEU A 177 -7.92 -13.58 21.05
CA LEU A 177 -8.89 -12.87 20.21
C LEU A 177 -9.32 -11.52 20.81
N GLU A 178 -9.28 -11.41 22.13
CA GLU A 178 -9.68 -10.23 22.88
C GLU A 178 -8.67 -9.08 22.73
N GLU A 179 -7.44 -9.35 22.31
CA GLU A 179 -6.39 -8.33 22.12
C GLU A 179 -6.53 -7.58 20.78
N GLU A 180 -7.31 -8.10 19.83
CA GLU A 180 -7.46 -7.48 18.50
C GLU A 180 -8.00 -6.05 18.59
N ILE A 181 -8.94 -5.78 19.50
CA ILE A 181 -9.49 -4.43 19.68
C ILE A 181 -8.41 -3.43 20.11
N ALA A 182 -7.44 -3.87 20.93
CA ALA A 182 -6.32 -3.04 21.33
C ALA A 182 -5.39 -2.72 20.15
N ILE A 183 -5.16 -3.69 19.25
CA ILE A 183 -4.43 -3.45 17.98
C ILE A 183 -5.20 -2.45 17.10
N CYS A 184 -6.51 -2.66 16.93
CA CYS A 184 -7.36 -1.78 16.13
C CYS A 184 -7.37 -0.34 16.67
N GLU A 185 -7.45 -0.16 17.98
CA GLU A 185 -7.37 1.14 18.64
C GLU A 185 -6.00 1.81 18.40
N HIS A 186 -4.91 1.04 18.50
CA HIS A 186 -3.56 1.53 18.25
C HIS A 186 -3.37 1.96 16.80
N LEU A 187 -3.86 1.16 15.84
CA LEU A 187 -3.88 1.53 14.43
C LEU A 187 -4.63 2.85 14.21
N LYS A 188 -5.86 2.94 14.74
CA LYS A 188 -6.74 4.10 14.61
C LYS A 188 -6.10 5.38 15.14
N THR A 189 -5.48 5.33 16.32
CA THR A 189 -5.08 6.54 17.06
C THR A 189 -3.60 6.90 16.94
N LYS A 190 -2.71 5.93 16.70
CA LYS A 190 -1.25 6.16 16.69
C LYS A 190 -0.64 6.01 15.31
N ILE A 191 -1.06 4.98 14.56
CA ILE A 191 -0.41 4.64 13.30
C ILE A 191 -1.02 5.43 12.15
N LEU A 192 -2.30 5.18 11.82
CA LEU A 192 -2.97 5.72 10.64
C LEU A 192 -2.88 7.25 10.50
N PRO A 193 -3.01 8.08 11.56
CA PRO A 193 -2.93 9.53 11.44
C PRO A 193 -1.57 10.06 10.95
N SER A 194 -0.51 9.26 11.04
CA SER A 194 0.85 9.67 10.70
C SER A 194 1.20 9.49 9.21
N PHE A 195 0.34 8.82 8.43
CA PHE A 195 0.64 8.44 7.05
C PHE A 195 -0.37 9.00 6.05
N LYS A 196 -0.03 8.96 4.76
CA LYS A 196 -0.89 9.44 3.67
C LYS A 196 -1.10 8.41 2.57
N CYS A 197 -0.24 7.41 2.52
CA CYS A 197 -0.22 6.43 1.44
C CYS A 197 0.08 5.04 1.99
N PHE A 198 -0.83 4.10 1.74
CA PHE A 198 -0.57 2.68 1.93
C PHE A 198 0.27 2.12 0.78
N VAL A 199 1.14 1.19 1.12
CA VAL A 199 1.85 0.33 0.18
C VAL A 199 1.63 -1.11 0.62
N SER A 200 1.07 -1.94 -0.26
CA SER A 200 0.86 -3.36 0.07
C SER A 200 0.93 -4.22 -1.17
N TYR A 201 0.86 -5.54 -0.99
CA TYR A 201 0.79 -6.50 -2.08
C TYR A 201 -0.59 -7.14 -2.13
N ASN A 202 -1.41 -6.78 -3.13
CA ASN A 202 -2.80 -7.23 -3.29
C ASN A 202 -3.75 -6.78 -2.15
N GLY A 203 -3.33 -5.85 -1.29
CA GLY A 203 -4.14 -5.44 -0.15
C GLY A 203 -5.32 -4.53 -0.47
N LYS A 204 -5.46 -4.03 -1.71
CA LYS A 204 -6.73 -3.40 -2.14
C LYS A 204 -7.90 -4.38 -2.08
N ARG A 205 -7.61 -5.68 -2.24
CA ARG A 205 -8.62 -6.75 -2.26
C ARG A 205 -8.80 -7.44 -0.93
N PHE A 206 -7.86 -7.29 -0.01
CA PHE A 206 -7.86 -8.02 1.25
C PHE A 206 -7.57 -7.11 2.44
N ASP A 207 -6.31 -6.75 2.70
CA ASP A 207 -5.89 -6.12 3.95
C ASP A 207 -6.67 -4.85 4.29
N ILE A 208 -6.78 -3.92 3.33
CA ILE A 208 -7.36 -2.60 3.57
C ILE A 208 -8.87 -2.68 3.81
N PRO A 209 -9.68 -3.33 2.94
CA PRO A 209 -11.07 -3.59 3.27
C PRO A 209 -11.24 -4.33 4.60
N TYR A 210 -10.38 -5.30 4.92
CA TYR A 210 -10.52 -6.09 6.14
C TYR A 210 -10.31 -5.23 7.39
N ILE A 211 -9.22 -4.46 7.46
CA ILE A 211 -8.96 -3.53 8.57
C ILE A 211 -10.09 -2.53 8.70
N ALA A 212 -10.55 -1.92 7.60
CA ALA A 212 -11.65 -0.96 7.64
C ALA A 212 -12.92 -1.58 8.27
N ASN A 213 -13.21 -2.84 7.98
CA ASN A 213 -14.34 -3.54 8.58
C ASN A 213 -14.15 -3.87 10.05
N ARG A 214 -12.94 -4.28 10.47
CA ARG A 214 -12.65 -4.50 11.89
C ARG A 214 -12.74 -3.20 12.69
N LEU A 215 -12.32 -2.07 12.12
CA LEU A 215 -12.51 -0.76 12.73
C LEU A 215 -13.99 -0.42 12.92
N LEU A 216 -14.84 -0.64 11.91
CA LEU A 216 -16.29 -0.45 12.02
C LEU A 216 -16.97 -1.40 13.02
N TYR A 217 -16.41 -2.60 13.21
CA TYR A 217 -16.92 -3.56 14.18
C TYR A 217 -16.71 -3.08 15.63
N TYR A 218 -15.59 -2.41 15.89
CA TYR A 218 -15.22 -1.98 17.24
C TYR A 218 -15.55 -0.51 17.55
N PHE A 219 -15.63 0.34 16.53
CA PHE A 219 -15.70 1.79 16.70
C PHE A 219 -16.74 2.42 15.77
N ASP A 220 -17.38 3.48 16.27
CA ASP A 220 -18.31 4.29 15.47
C ASP A 220 -17.57 5.12 14.40
N GLU A 221 -16.34 5.54 14.69
CA GLU A 221 -15.50 6.31 13.78
C GLU A 221 -14.44 5.45 13.10
N ASN A 222 -14.35 5.57 11.77
CA ASN A 222 -13.31 4.91 10.98
C ASN A 222 -12.48 5.95 10.20
N PRO A 223 -11.19 6.15 10.52
CA PRO A 223 -10.35 7.12 9.84
C PRO A 223 -9.99 6.71 8.40
N MET A 224 -10.20 5.44 8.03
CA MET A 224 -9.89 4.93 6.71
C MET A 224 -11.00 5.22 5.70
N ILE A 225 -12.27 5.37 6.09
CA ILE A 225 -13.37 5.49 5.12
C ILE A 225 -14.21 6.72 5.38
N SER A 226 -14.89 7.23 4.35
CA SER A 226 -15.90 8.27 4.44
C SER A 226 -17.27 7.69 4.81
N GLU A 227 -18.20 8.53 5.27
CA GLU A 227 -19.57 8.10 5.61
C GLU A 227 -20.33 7.55 4.40
N GLU A 228 -19.92 7.90 3.19
CA GLU A 228 -20.52 7.46 1.92
C GLU A 228 -19.97 6.12 1.42
N ASP A 229 -18.88 5.61 2.01
CA ASP A 229 -18.22 4.38 1.56
C ASP A 229 -18.96 3.14 2.07
N ALA A 230 -19.32 2.24 1.14
CA ALA A 230 -19.90 0.95 1.46
C ALA A 230 -18.80 -0.05 1.88
N PRO A 231 -18.92 -0.74 3.04
CA PRO A 231 -17.94 -1.74 3.45
C PRO A 231 -17.86 -2.90 2.45
N TYR A 232 -16.65 -3.42 2.21
CA TYR A 232 -16.33 -4.51 1.25
C TYR A 232 -16.59 -4.26 -0.25
N GLU A 233 -17.20 -3.14 -0.66
CA GLU A 233 -17.56 -2.93 -2.08
C GLU A 233 -16.57 -2.05 -2.87
N ILE A 234 -15.69 -1.27 -2.21
CA ILE A 234 -14.81 -0.27 -2.84
C ILE A 234 -13.36 -0.40 -2.31
N SER A 235 -12.39 0.28 -2.96
CA SER A 235 -11.11 0.57 -2.31
C SER A 235 -11.37 1.45 -1.08
N ASN A 236 -11.63 0.81 0.05
CA ASN A 236 -12.12 1.41 1.30
C ASN A 236 -11.02 2.17 2.04
N THR A 237 -10.49 3.21 1.41
CA THR A 237 -9.46 4.06 1.99
C THR A 237 -9.50 5.50 1.46
N LYS A 238 -9.52 6.45 2.39
CA LYS A 238 -9.25 7.89 2.22
C LYS A 238 -7.78 8.16 1.92
N PHE A 239 -6.89 7.25 2.31
CA PHE A 239 -5.47 7.30 2.00
C PHE A 239 -5.22 6.90 0.56
N HIS A 240 -4.16 7.45 -0.05
CA HIS A 240 -3.66 6.89 -1.30
C HIS A 240 -3.19 5.45 -1.09
N HIS A 241 -3.22 4.62 -2.12
CA HIS A 241 -2.83 3.21 -1.98
C HIS A 241 -2.13 2.72 -3.23
N ILE A 242 -0.83 2.47 -3.08
CA ILE A 242 0.04 1.83 -4.07
C ILE A 242 -0.02 0.31 -3.84
N ASP A 243 -0.82 -0.38 -4.64
CA ASP A 243 -0.88 -1.84 -4.61
C ASP A 243 0.14 -2.43 -5.61
N LEU A 244 1.19 -3.03 -5.06
CA LEU A 244 2.31 -3.57 -5.82
C LEU A 244 1.90 -4.72 -6.75
N TYR A 245 0.86 -5.49 -6.42
CA TYR A 245 0.39 -6.60 -7.25
C TYR A 245 0.01 -6.11 -8.66
N HIS A 246 -0.75 -5.01 -8.74
CA HIS A 246 -1.17 -4.45 -10.03
C HIS A 246 -0.02 -3.82 -10.83
N ILE A 247 1.00 -3.32 -10.14
CA ILE A 247 2.20 -2.75 -10.76
C ILE A 247 3.06 -3.88 -11.33
N CYS A 248 3.35 -4.91 -10.52
CA CYS A 248 4.12 -6.09 -10.91
C CYS A 248 3.45 -6.81 -12.09
N ARG A 249 2.13 -7.07 -12.00
CA ARG A 249 1.38 -7.72 -13.09
C ARG A 249 1.48 -6.99 -14.42
N ARG A 250 1.52 -5.65 -14.41
CA ARG A 250 1.67 -4.85 -15.64
C ARG A 250 3.10 -4.80 -16.13
N ARG A 251 4.06 -4.62 -15.22
CA ARG A 251 5.47 -4.48 -15.56
C ARG A 251 6.06 -5.78 -16.08
N PHE A 252 5.70 -6.90 -15.47
CA PHE A 252 6.24 -8.22 -15.76
C PHE A 252 5.25 -9.09 -16.55
N LYS A 253 4.30 -8.45 -17.25
CA LYS A 253 3.26 -9.14 -18.00
C LYS A 253 3.87 -10.15 -18.99
N GLY A 254 3.51 -11.42 -18.84
CA GLY A 254 3.99 -12.52 -19.69
C GLY A 254 5.32 -13.12 -19.24
N MET A 255 5.93 -12.63 -18.17
CA MET A 255 7.16 -13.20 -17.59
C MET A 255 6.88 -14.27 -16.54
N PHE A 256 5.71 -14.21 -15.89
CA PHE A 256 5.28 -15.16 -14.87
C PHE A 256 3.89 -15.72 -15.17
N GLU A 257 3.66 -16.99 -14.81
CA GLU A 257 2.34 -17.62 -14.88
C GLU A 257 1.36 -17.02 -13.86
N ARG A 258 1.86 -16.76 -12.65
CA ARG A 258 1.16 -16.13 -11.54
C ARG A 258 2.00 -14.98 -11.00
N TYR A 259 1.32 -13.95 -10.50
CA TYR A 259 1.96 -12.77 -9.89
C TYR A 259 1.69 -12.81 -8.39
N THR A 260 1.90 -13.95 -7.74
CA THR A 260 1.87 -14.00 -6.27
C THR A 260 3.14 -13.34 -5.73
N LEU A 261 3.14 -12.94 -4.46
CA LEU A 261 4.34 -12.34 -3.85
C LEU A 261 5.53 -13.30 -3.97
N THR A 262 5.34 -14.56 -3.59
CA THR A 262 6.36 -15.63 -3.70
C THR A 262 6.93 -15.75 -5.11
N ASN A 263 6.09 -15.74 -6.15
CA ASN A 263 6.60 -15.84 -7.53
C ASN A 263 7.36 -14.59 -8.00
N ILE A 264 7.16 -13.43 -7.39
CA ILE A 264 7.85 -12.19 -7.76
C ILE A 264 9.15 -12.00 -6.98
N GLU A 265 9.30 -12.65 -5.82
CA GLU A 265 10.51 -12.59 -5.00
C GLU A 265 11.60 -13.56 -5.47
N GLU A 266 11.25 -14.59 -6.24
CA GLU A 266 12.16 -15.52 -6.94
C GLU A 266 12.81 -14.91 -8.20
#